data_AF-A0A2V5PGB9-F1
#
_entry.id   AF-A0A2V5PGB9-F1
#
_cell.length_a   1.000
_cell.length_b   1.000
_cell.length_c   1.000
_cell.angle_alpha   90.00
_cell.angle_beta   90.00
_cell.angle_gamma   90.00
#
_symmetry.space_group_name_H-M   'P 1'
#
loop_
_entity.id
_entity.type
_entity.pdbx_description
1 polymer ?
#
loop_
_entity_poly.entity_id
_entity_poly.type
_entity_poly.pdbx_seq_one_letter_code
_entity_poly.pdbx_strand_id
1 'polypeptide(L)'
;MLYLVTAAKSRLFLASLWLWFLSVAIICVRIYAHPGWHSVFPTYRNAGAAWIHQAQLYGAPGIFLYSPLVAALFSPFALISQNVAEVLWRLLLGLALPLALWFNARMLFDFSKKEFAWLFLLIVPLTLSSLNNGQANIIIIVLFLVAAGAASQSRWFTCAFCAAFAVYWKIYPIAFALLLTVIFPKKLTFRILLVLIGLFV
;
A
#
# COMPACT_ATOMS: atom_id res chain seq x y z
N MET A 1 -39.08 -1.11 -14.21
CA MET A 1 -38.26 -0.03 -13.62
C MET A 1 -37.25 -0.52 -12.57
N LEU A 2 -37.65 -1.34 -11.59
CA LEU A 2 -36.75 -1.88 -10.55
C LEU A 2 -35.56 -2.72 -11.09
N TYR A 3 -35.80 -3.57 -12.09
CA TYR A 3 -34.79 -4.44 -12.71
C TYR A 3 -33.70 -3.67 -13.48
N LEU A 4 -34.07 -2.55 -14.12
CA LEU A 4 -33.11 -1.68 -14.82
C LEU A 4 -32.20 -0.95 -13.81
N VAL A 5 -32.76 -0.57 -12.66
CA VAL A 5 -32.03 0.12 -11.59
C VAL A 5 -31.03 -0.83 -10.89
N THR A 6 -31.38 -2.09 -10.65
CA THR A 6 -30.45 -3.08 -10.07
C THR A 6 -29.35 -3.46 -11.06
N ALA A 7 -29.66 -3.66 -12.34
CA ALA A 7 -28.69 -3.93 -13.39
C ALA A 7 -27.70 -2.76 -13.57
N ALA A 8 -28.19 -1.51 -13.58
CA ALA A 8 -27.34 -0.32 -13.69
C ALA A 8 -26.37 -0.16 -12.51
N LYS A 9 -26.81 -0.48 -11.28
CA LYS A 9 -25.95 -0.45 -10.08
C LYS A 9 -24.77 -1.43 -10.17
N SER A 10 -24.98 -2.62 -10.74
CA SER A 10 -23.91 -3.59 -10.96
C SER A 10 -22.94 -3.17 -12.08
N ARG A 11 -23.45 -2.49 -13.13
CA ARG A 11 -22.63 -2.01 -14.25
C ARG A 11 -21.67 -0.90 -13.84
N LEU A 12 -22.09 0.05 -12.99
CA LEU A 12 -21.22 1.13 -12.53
C LEU A 12 -20.03 0.60 -11.70
N PHE A 13 -20.30 -0.34 -10.80
CA PHE A 13 -19.23 -0.99 -10.01
C PHE A 13 -18.23 -1.70 -10.91
N LEU A 14 -18.71 -2.52 -11.86
CA LEU A 14 -17.83 -3.19 -12.83
C LEU A 14 -17.04 -2.19 -13.67
N ALA A 15 -17.67 -1.12 -14.16
CA ALA A 15 -17.00 -0.08 -14.94
C ALA A 15 -15.89 0.62 -14.13
N SER A 16 -16.13 0.91 -12.84
CA SER A 16 -15.12 1.51 -11.96
C SER A 16 -13.92 0.58 -11.71
N LEU A 17 -14.15 -0.73 -11.56
CA LEU A 17 -13.08 -1.73 -11.46
C LEU A 17 -12.31 -1.86 -12.77
N TRP A 18 -13.01 -1.88 -13.91
CA TRP A 18 -12.37 -1.90 -15.22
C TRP A 18 -11.47 -0.68 -15.41
N LEU A 19 -11.95 0.51 -15.07
CA LEU A 19 -11.16 1.75 -15.14
C LEU A 19 -9.91 1.65 -14.26
N TRP A 20 -10.04 1.13 -13.05
CA TRP A 20 -8.90 0.91 -12.14
C TRP A 20 -7.86 -0.03 -12.76
N PHE A 21 -8.26 -1.25 -13.14
CA PHE A 21 -7.33 -2.25 -13.65
C PHE A 21 -6.76 -1.89 -15.03
N LEU A 22 -7.54 -1.20 -15.88
CA LEU A 22 -7.03 -0.65 -17.12
C LEU A 22 -5.96 0.40 -16.86
N SER A 23 -6.15 1.27 -15.88
CA SER A 23 -5.14 2.27 -15.47
C SER A 23 -3.86 1.60 -14.97
N VAL A 24 -3.98 0.57 -14.14
CA VAL A 24 -2.84 -0.25 -13.67
C VAL A 24 -2.12 -0.90 -14.86
N ALA A 25 -2.86 -1.51 -15.79
CA ALA A 25 -2.31 -2.17 -16.97
C ALA A 25 -1.55 -1.20 -17.88
N ILE A 26 -2.13 -0.04 -18.18
CA ILE A 26 -1.48 1.02 -18.98
C ILE A 26 -0.18 1.48 -18.32
N ILE A 27 -0.18 1.71 -17.01
CA ILE A 27 1.03 2.08 -16.26
C ILE A 27 2.07 0.96 -16.34
N CYS A 28 1.67 -0.31 -16.18
CA CYS A 28 2.59 -1.45 -16.24
C CYS A 28 3.24 -1.57 -17.63
N VAL A 29 2.47 -1.47 -18.71
CA VAL A 29 2.99 -1.52 -20.08
C VAL A 29 4.00 -0.40 -20.30
N ARG A 30 3.66 0.83 -19.90
CA ARG A 30 4.56 1.98 -20.08
C ARG A 30 5.85 1.84 -19.27
N ILE A 31 5.76 1.40 -18.01
CA ILE A 31 6.93 1.24 -17.14
C ILE A 31 7.80 0.05 -17.57
N TYR A 32 7.20 -1.00 -18.14
CA TYR A 32 7.98 -2.08 -18.74
C TYR A 32 8.80 -1.60 -19.94
N ALA A 33 8.21 -0.76 -20.80
CA ALA A 33 8.87 -0.18 -21.97
C ALA A 33 9.90 0.90 -21.61
N HIS A 34 9.66 1.66 -20.54
CA HIS A 34 10.51 2.77 -20.10
C HIS A 34 10.76 2.71 -18.57
N PRO A 35 11.56 1.73 -18.10
CA PRO A 35 11.82 1.56 -16.66
C PRO A 35 12.54 2.79 -16.10
N GLY A 36 12.19 3.18 -14.87
CA GLY A 36 12.73 4.35 -14.18
C GLY A 36 12.12 5.69 -14.60
N TRP A 37 11.41 5.76 -15.72
CA TRP A 37 10.82 7.02 -16.19
C TRP A 37 9.67 7.47 -15.29
N HIS A 38 9.79 8.68 -14.74
CA HIS A 38 8.87 9.23 -13.74
C HIS A 38 8.63 8.28 -12.55
N SER A 39 9.64 7.50 -12.17
CA SER A 39 9.52 6.50 -11.10
C SER A 39 10.45 6.79 -9.93
N VAL A 40 9.95 6.57 -8.72
CA VAL A 40 10.76 6.52 -7.49
C VAL A 40 11.18 5.10 -7.14
N PHE A 41 10.75 4.09 -7.89
CA PHE A 41 11.10 2.70 -7.64
C PHE A 41 12.60 2.39 -7.69
N PRO A 42 13.40 3.00 -8.60
CA PRO A 42 14.84 2.79 -8.61
C PRO A 42 15.50 3.06 -7.26
N THR A 43 15.00 4.05 -6.50
CA THR A 43 15.45 4.33 -5.13
C THR A 43 15.31 3.11 -4.21
N TYR A 44 14.17 2.43 -4.24
CA TYR A 44 13.94 1.25 -3.40
C TYR A 44 14.78 0.06 -3.87
N ARG A 45 14.83 -0.16 -5.19
CA ARG A 45 15.60 -1.27 -5.77
C ARG A 45 17.09 -1.12 -5.49
N ASN A 46 17.63 0.09 -5.63
CA ASN A 46 19.03 0.37 -5.34
C ASN A 46 19.34 0.20 -3.84
N ALA A 47 18.43 0.58 -2.96
CA ALA A 47 18.56 0.31 -1.54
C ALA A 47 18.55 -1.21 -1.24
N GLY A 48 17.70 -1.98 -1.92
CA GLY A 48 17.72 -3.45 -1.85
C GLY A 48 19.02 -4.07 -2.34
N ALA A 49 19.60 -3.55 -3.44
CA ALA A 49 20.91 -3.97 -3.90
C ALA A 49 21.99 -3.64 -2.87
N ALA A 50 21.98 -2.42 -2.31
CA ALA A 50 22.92 -1.99 -1.28
C ALA A 50 22.80 -2.86 -0.01
N TRP A 51 21.58 -3.24 0.39
CA TRP A 51 21.35 -4.18 1.48
C TRP A 51 22.03 -5.54 1.25
N ILE A 52 21.83 -6.13 0.07
CA ILE A 52 22.47 -7.41 -0.30
C ILE A 52 24.00 -7.29 -0.23
N HIS A 53 24.55 -6.18 -0.70
CA HIS A 53 25.99 -5.95 -0.76
C HIS A 53 26.60 -5.40 0.55
N GLN A 54 25.82 -5.27 1.62
CA GLN A 54 26.25 -4.64 2.88
C GLN A 54 26.85 -3.24 2.65
N ALA A 55 26.36 -2.55 1.62
CA ALA A 55 26.80 -1.20 1.27
C ALA A 55 26.01 -0.15 2.05
N GLN A 56 26.54 1.07 2.08
CA GLN A 56 25.89 2.20 2.74
C GLN A 56 24.53 2.50 2.11
N LEU A 57 23.44 2.34 2.88
CA LEU A 57 22.07 2.63 2.44
C LEU A 57 21.80 4.14 2.32
N TYR A 58 22.35 4.90 3.27
CA TYR A 58 22.10 6.34 3.42
C TYR A 58 23.32 7.12 2.93
N GLY A 59 23.32 7.44 1.63
CA GLY A 59 24.40 8.22 1.00
C GLY A 59 24.06 9.71 0.93
N ALA A 60 23.44 10.14 -0.18
CA ALA A 60 23.06 11.53 -0.36
C ALA A 60 21.69 11.84 0.29
N PRO A 61 21.54 13.03 0.92
CA PRO A 61 20.25 13.48 1.46
C PRO A 61 19.14 13.42 0.42
N GLY A 62 17.96 12.93 0.81
CA GLY A 62 16.77 12.93 -0.05
C GLY A 62 16.65 11.77 -1.03
N ILE A 63 17.63 10.86 -1.11
CA ILE A 63 17.54 9.69 -2.00
C ILE A 63 16.71 8.59 -1.33
N PHE A 64 17.24 7.89 -0.33
CA PHE A 64 16.52 6.83 0.40
C PHE A 64 16.18 7.30 1.82
N LEU A 65 14.88 7.44 2.09
CA LEU A 65 14.33 8.02 3.33
C LEU A 65 13.54 7.01 4.18
N TYR A 66 13.70 5.73 3.87
CA TYR A 66 12.94 4.63 4.46
C TYR A 66 13.84 3.89 5.45
N SER A 67 13.25 3.05 6.29
CA SER A 67 14.01 2.21 7.21
C SER A 67 14.90 1.19 6.47
N PRO A 68 15.95 0.64 7.13
CA PRO A 68 16.77 -0.42 6.56
C PRO A 68 15.96 -1.69 6.24
N LEU A 69 14.92 -1.98 7.04
CA LEU A 69 14.02 -3.10 6.78
C LEU A 69 13.31 -2.98 5.43
N VAL A 70 12.94 -1.76 5.00
CA VAL A 70 12.38 -1.56 3.67
C VAL A 70 13.43 -1.85 2.61
N ALA A 71 14.70 -1.47 2.80
CA ALA A 71 15.76 -1.86 1.88
C ALA A 71 15.86 -3.39 1.78
N ALA A 72 15.87 -4.09 2.91
CA ALA A 72 15.86 -5.54 2.98
C ALA A 72 14.68 -6.14 2.18
N LEU A 73 13.46 -5.61 2.36
CA LEU A 73 12.26 -6.02 1.65
C LEU A 73 12.37 -5.87 0.12
N PHE A 74 13.11 -4.88 -0.37
CA PHE A 74 13.36 -4.69 -1.80
C PHE A 74 14.52 -5.51 -2.37
N SER A 75 15.24 -6.28 -1.53
CA SER A 75 16.34 -7.14 -1.97
C SER A 75 15.92 -8.13 -3.08
N PRO A 76 14.78 -8.86 -2.99
CA PRO A 76 14.35 -9.75 -4.07
C PRO A 76 14.09 -9.01 -5.40
N PHE A 77 13.60 -7.77 -5.34
CA PHE A 77 13.38 -6.94 -6.53
C PHE A 77 14.69 -6.45 -7.16
N ALA A 78 15.76 -6.36 -6.38
CA ALA A 78 17.10 -6.03 -6.87
C ALA A 78 17.74 -7.17 -7.68
N LEU A 79 17.35 -8.42 -7.41
CA LEU A 79 17.89 -9.62 -8.06
C LEU A 79 17.33 -9.87 -9.46
N ILE A 80 16.23 -9.22 -9.83
CA ILE A 80 15.58 -9.36 -11.15
C ILE A 80 15.73 -8.07 -11.96
N SER A 81 15.40 -8.12 -13.24
CA SER A 81 15.48 -6.96 -14.13
C SER A 81 14.56 -5.83 -13.67
N GLN A 82 15.01 -4.58 -13.81
CA GLN A 82 14.29 -3.42 -13.28
C GLN A 82 12.87 -3.29 -13.85
N ASN A 83 12.69 -3.51 -15.15
CA ASN A 83 11.38 -3.47 -15.79
C ASN A 83 10.38 -4.47 -15.16
N VAL A 84 10.79 -5.72 -14.91
CA VAL A 84 9.96 -6.74 -14.27
C VAL A 84 9.69 -6.38 -12.81
N ALA A 85 10.72 -5.97 -12.07
CA ALA A 85 10.59 -5.54 -10.68
C ALA A 85 9.59 -4.40 -10.52
N GLU A 86 9.67 -3.40 -11.39
CA GLU A 86 8.76 -2.27 -11.37
C GLU A 86 7.32 -2.66 -11.68
N VAL A 87 7.10 -3.51 -12.68
CA VAL A 87 5.76 -4.04 -13.01
C VAL A 87 5.19 -4.81 -11.84
N LEU A 88 5.95 -5.75 -11.25
CA LEU A 88 5.50 -6.53 -10.10
C LEU A 88 5.10 -5.64 -8.93
N TRP A 89 5.85 -4.56 -8.69
CA TRP A 89 5.49 -3.58 -7.67
C TRP A 89 4.17 -2.86 -7.97
N ARG A 90 3.92 -2.43 -9.22
CA ARG A 90 2.64 -1.79 -9.58
C ARG A 90 1.48 -2.77 -9.53
N LEU A 91 1.69 -4.03 -9.89
CA LEU A 91 0.68 -5.07 -9.77
C LEU A 91 0.36 -5.34 -8.30
N LEU A 92 1.37 -5.41 -7.43
CA LEU A 92 1.16 -5.55 -5.99
C LEU A 92 0.33 -4.40 -5.44
N LEU A 93 0.69 -3.14 -5.72
CA LEU A 93 -0.08 -1.97 -5.28
C LEU A 93 -1.49 -1.93 -5.89
N GLY A 94 -1.58 -2.24 -7.19
CA GLY A 94 -2.82 -2.25 -7.98
C GLY A 94 -3.81 -3.33 -7.53
N LEU A 95 -3.34 -4.42 -6.93
CA LEU A 95 -4.17 -5.46 -6.33
C LEU A 95 -4.46 -5.19 -4.85
N ALA A 96 -3.44 -4.80 -4.09
CA ALA A 96 -3.54 -4.65 -2.64
C ALA A 96 -4.56 -3.58 -2.22
N LEU A 97 -4.62 -2.44 -2.92
CA LEU A 97 -5.55 -1.37 -2.57
C LEU A 97 -7.03 -1.77 -2.77
N PRO A 98 -7.48 -2.24 -3.95
CA PRO A 98 -8.84 -2.73 -4.13
C PRO A 98 -9.24 -3.82 -3.13
N LEU A 99 -8.34 -4.76 -2.85
CA LEU A 99 -8.58 -5.84 -1.88
C LEU A 99 -8.73 -5.28 -0.45
N ALA A 100 -7.84 -4.38 -0.05
CA ALA A 100 -7.90 -3.75 1.27
C ALA A 100 -9.18 -2.94 1.46
N LEU A 101 -9.62 -2.22 0.43
CA LEU A 101 -10.90 -1.50 0.44
C LEU A 101 -12.08 -2.49 0.50
N TRP A 102 -12.09 -3.51 -0.35
CA TRP A 102 -13.18 -4.47 -0.41
C TRP A 102 -13.39 -5.22 0.91
N PHE A 103 -12.31 -5.68 1.53
CA PHE A 103 -12.40 -6.45 2.77
C PHE A 103 -12.53 -5.53 3.98
N ASN A 104 -11.70 -4.49 4.12
CA ASN A 104 -11.65 -3.70 5.37
C ASN A 104 -12.63 -2.53 5.36
N ALA A 105 -12.72 -1.76 4.27
CA ALA A 105 -13.63 -0.61 4.25
C ALA A 105 -15.10 -1.07 4.28
N ARG A 106 -15.41 -2.21 3.65
CA ARG A 106 -16.76 -2.81 3.75
C ARG A 106 -17.13 -3.14 5.19
N MET A 107 -16.20 -3.73 5.96
CA MET A 107 -16.45 -4.05 7.36
C MET A 107 -16.57 -2.80 8.24
N LEU A 108 -15.86 -1.73 7.91
CA LEU A 108 -15.86 -0.49 8.71
C LEU A 108 -17.08 0.40 8.45
N PHE A 109 -17.59 0.42 7.20
CA PHE A 109 -18.57 1.40 6.76
C PHE A 109 -19.84 0.82 6.14
N ASP A 110 -19.96 -0.51 6.06
CA ASP A 110 -21.09 -1.23 5.45
C ASP A 110 -21.48 -0.73 4.04
N PHE A 111 -20.48 -0.38 3.24
CA PHE A 111 -20.70 0.18 1.90
C PHE A 111 -21.45 -0.78 0.97
N SER A 112 -22.49 -0.26 0.33
CA SER A 112 -23.17 -0.86 -0.81
C SER A 112 -22.27 -0.89 -2.05
N LYS A 113 -22.62 -1.72 -3.05
CA LYS A 113 -21.91 -1.76 -4.34
C LYS A 113 -21.85 -0.39 -5.05
N LYS A 114 -22.85 0.47 -4.83
CA LYS A 114 -22.89 1.82 -5.42
C LYS A 114 -21.88 2.74 -4.76
N GLU A 115 -21.79 2.72 -3.43
CA GLU A 115 -20.79 3.49 -2.68
C GLU A 115 -19.37 3.01 -3.00
N PHE A 116 -19.18 1.68 -3.13
CA PHE A 116 -17.92 1.14 -3.63
C PHE A 116 -17.56 1.65 -5.03
N ALA A 117 -18.53 1.71 -5.95
CA ALA A 117 -18.26 2.23 -7.29
C ALA A 117 -17.80 3.69 -7.25
N TRP A 118 -18.47 4.53 -6.44
CA TRP A 118 -18.05 5.92 -6.24
C TRP A 118 -16.69 6.04 -5.58
N LEU A 119 -16.41 5.19 -4.58
CA LEU A 119 -15.10 5.12 -3.96
C LEU A 119 -14.02 4.76 -4.97
N PHE A 120 -14.24 3.76 -5.83
CA PHE A 120 -13.31 3.40 -6.91
C PHE A 120 -13.10 4.54 -7.89
N LEU A 121 -14.16 5.25 -8.29
CA LEU A 121 -14.05 6.42 -9.15
C LEU A 121 -13.25 7.56 -8.49
N LEU A 122 -13.36 7.72 -7.17
CA LEU A 122 -12.62 8.74 -6.42
C LEU A 122 -11.14 8.37 -6.21
N ILE A 123 -10.84 7.11 -5.88
CA ILE A 123 -9.45 6.71 -5.61
C ILE A 123 -8.60 6.70 -6.87
N VAL A 124 -9.17 6.50 -8.07
CA VAL A 124 -8.41 6.50 -9.34
C VAL A 124 -7.59 7.79 -9.46
N PRO A 125 -8.17 9.00 -9.55
CA PRO A 125 -7.39 10.23 -9.68
C PRO A 125 -6.49 10.52 -8.46
N LEU A 126 -6.95 10.17 -7.24
CA LEU A 126 -6.20 10.45 -6.01
C LEU A 126 -4.95 9.58 -5.86
N THR A 127 -4.93 8.39 -6.45
CA THR A 127 -3.80 7.45 -6.33
C THR A 127 -3.02 7.30 -7.62
N LEU A 128 -3.53 7.80 -8.75
CA LEU A 128 -2.91 7.63 -10.06
C LEU A 128 -1.45 8.10 -10.06
N SER A 129 -1.16 9.27 -9.49
CA SER A 129 0.21 9.79 -9.40
C SER A 129 1.13 8.85 -8.61
N SER A 130 0.65 8.33 -7.46
CA SER A 130 1.42 7.41 -6.60
C SER A 130 1.61 6.04 -7.24
N LEU A 131 0.61 5.54 -7.98
CA LEU A 131 0.72 4.29 -8.72
C LEU A 131 1.70 4.43 -9.89
N ASN A 132 1.60 5.56 -10.60
CA ASN A 132 2.41 5.90 -11.76
C ASN A 132 3.90 5.93 -11.44
N ASN A 133 4.26 6.63 -10.35
CA ASN A 133 5.66 6.73 -9.91
C ASN A 133 6.11 5.55 -9.03
N GLY A 134 5.21 4.66 -8.63
CA GLY A 134 5.52 3.53 -7.76
C GLY A 134 5.80 3.93 -6.31
N GLN A 135 5.23 5.04 -5.83
CA GLN A 135 5.41 5.50 -4.45
C GLN A 135 4.82 4.52 -3.41
N ALA A 136 5.45 4.48 -2.23
CA ALA A 136 5.01 3.69 -1.08
C ALA A 136 3.70 4.16 -0.43
N ASN A 137 3.14 5.31 -0.84
CA ASN A 137 1.94 5.85 -0.21
C ASN A 137 0.75 4.87 -0.30
N ILE A 138 0.62 4.14 -1.41
CA ILE A 138 -0.46 3.16 -1.59
C ILE A 138 -0.32 2.00 -0.60
N ILE A 139 0.88 1.44 -0.40
CA ILE A 139 1.07 0.35 0.57
C ILE A 139 0.84 0.85 2.01
N ILE A 140 1.21 2.10 2.34
CA ILE A 140 0.90 2.72 3.63
C ILE A 140 -0.62 2.81 3.84
N ILE A 141 -1.38 3.24 2.83
CA ILE A 141 -2.85 3.30 2.89
C ILE A 141 -3.44 1.90 3.08
N VAL A 142 -2.92 0.90 2.35
CA VAL A 142 -3.32 -0.51 2.52
C VAL A 142 -3.10 -0.96 3.97
N LEU A 143 -1.93 -0.67 4.54
CA LEU A 143 -1.61 -1.03 5.92
C LEU A 143 -2.53 -0.32 6.93
N PHE A 144 -2.90 0.94 6.69
CA PHE A 144 -3.89 1.64 7.51
C PHE A 144 -5.27 0.98 7.47
N LEU A 145 -5.75 0.63 6.28
CA LEU A 145 -7.05 -0.03 6.11
C LEU A 145 -7.07 -1.39 6.80
N VAL A 146 -6.02 -2.19 6.62
CA VAL A 146 -5.90 -3.50 7.29
C VAL A 146 -5.78 -3.35 8.80
N ALA A 147 -5.01 -2.37 9.29
CA ALA A 147 -4.90 -2.12 10.73
C ALA A 147 -6.24 -1.72 11.36
N ALA A 148 -6.97 -0.79 10.73
CA ALA A 148 -8.29 -0.37 11.19
C ALA A 148 -9.31 -1.51 11.14
N GLY A 149 -9.34 -2.29 10.06
CA GLY A 149 -10.21 -3.47 9.94
C GLY A 149 -9.83 -4.60 10.91
N ALA A 150 -8.56 -4.75 11.26
CA ALA A 150 -8.11 -5.68 12.28
C ALA A 150 -8.51 -5.21 13.68
N ALA A 151 -8.42 -3.91 13.97
CA ALA A 151 -8.88 -3.34 15.24
C ALA A 151 -10.39 -3.56 15.45
N SER A 152 -11.22 -3.34 14.42
CA SER A 152 -12.67 -3.55 14.51
C SER A 152 -13.06 -5.01 14.79
N GLN A 153 -12.23 -5.96 14.37
CA GLN A 153 -12.40 -7.39 14.62
C GLN A 153 -11.62 -7.90 15.84
N SER A 154 -11.07 -7.02 16.68
CA SER A 154 -10.24 -7.41 17.83
C SER A 154 -9.00 -8.27 17.48
N ARG A 155 -8.49 -8.18 16.24
CA ARG A 155 -7.26 -8.86 15.79
C ARG A 155 -6.03 -7.99 16.11
N TRP A 156 -5.71 -7.90 17.39
CA TRP A 156 -4.75 -6.91 17.91
C TRP A 156 -3.32 -7.05 17.37
N PHE A 157 -2.84 -8.27 17.12
CA PHE A 157 -1.50 -8.47 16.56
C PHE A 157 -1.42 -8.02 15.09
N THR A 158 -2.41 -8.36 14.26
CA THR A 158 -2.48 -7.88 12.88
C THR A 158 -2.57 -6.36 12.84
N CYS A 159 -3.39 -5.76 13.71
CA CYS A 159 -3.50 -4.32 13.85
C CYS A 159 -2.15 -3.68 14.20
N ALA A 160 -1.50 -4.16 15.26
CA ALA A 160 -0.19 -3.67 15.69
C ALA A 160 0.88 -3.85 14.60
N PHE A 161 0.90 -5.00 13.92
CA PHE A 161 1.85 -5.27 12.85
C PHE A 161 1.68 -4.32 11.68
N CYS A 162 0.46 -4.16 11.16
CA CYS A 162 0.22 -3.27 10.02
C CYS A 162 0.49 -1.80 10.38
N ALA A 163 0.09 -1.36 11.57
CA ALA A 163 0.36 0.01 12.04
C ALA A 163 1.86 0.28 12.22
N ALA A 164 2.59 -0.63 12.87
CA ALA A 164 4.04 -0.53 13.07
C ALA A 164 4.80 -0.63 11.74
N PHE A 165 4.45 -1.59 10.89
CA PHE A 165 5.10 -1.78 9.59
C PHE A 165 4.92 -0.56 8.68
N ALA A 166 3.81 0.16 8.77
CA ALA A 166 3.64 1.44 8.05
C ALA A 166 4.69 2.49 8.46
N VAL A 167 5.12 2.51 9.74
CA VAL A 167 6.17 3.42 10.24
C VAL A 167 7.54 3.10 9.64
N TYR A 168 7.79 1.84 9.28
CA TYR A 168 9.03 1.45 8.61
C TYR A 168 9.14 2.00 7.19
N TRP A 169 8.01 2.26 6.53
CA TRP A 169 7.98 2.95 5.25
C TRP A 169 8.30 4.43 5.41
N LYS A 170 7.56 5.16 6.24
CA LYS A 170 7.80 6.58 6.49
C LYS A 170 7.55 6.87 7.95
N ILE A 171 8.05 7.98 8.49
CA ILE A 171 7.83 8.29 9.91
C ILE A 171 6.40 8.76 10.23
N TYR A 172 5.73 9.49 9.31
CA TYR A 172 4.41 10.08 9.59
C TYR A 172 3.29 9.10 9.99
N PRO A 173 3.25 7.82 9.53
CA PRO A 173 2.35 6.79 10.03
C PRO A 173 2.40 6.54 11.54
N ILE A 174 3.43 7.02 12.25
CA ILE A 174 3.46 6.95 13.71
C ILE A 174 2.26 7.64 14.34
N ALA A 175 1.74 8.72 13.74
CA ALA A 175 0.55 9.42 14.22
C ALA A 175 -0.68 8.50 14.20
N PHE A 176 -0.84 7.69 13.15
CA PHE A 176 -1.93 6.71 13.05
C PHE A 176 -1.78 5.57 14.07
N ALA A 177 -0.55 5.05 14.24
CA ALA A 177 -0.27 4.02 15.23
C ALA A 177 -0.53 4.50 16.68
N LEU A 178 -0.13 5.74 16.99
CA LEU A 178 -0.38 6.37 18.28
C LEU A 178 -1.87 6.63 18.50
N LEU A 179 -2.61 7.10 17.49
CA LEU A 179 -4.05 7.27 17.58
C LEU A 179 -4.75 5.94 17.94
N LEU A 180 -4.43 4.85 17.25
CA LEU A 180 -4.96 3.53 17.58
C LEU A 180 -4.58 3.10 19.00
N THR A 181 -3.36 3.40 19.44
CA THR A 181 -2.89 3.11 20.80
C THR A 181 -3.68 3.89 21.85
N VAL A 182 -3.99 5.16 21.61
CA VAL A 182 -4.81 5.99 22.51
C VAL A 182 -6.23 5.45 22.61
N ILE A 183 -6.81 4.98 21.50
CA ILE A 183 -8.17 4.40 21.48
C ILE A 183 -8.19 3.03 22.19
N PHE A 184 -7.14 2.21 22.03
CA PHE A 184 -7.07 0.84 22.57
C PHE A 184 -5.78 0.57 23.39
N PRO A 185 -5.52 1.31 24.49
CA PRO A 185 -4.20 1.33 25.14
C PRO A 185 -3.79 -0.05 25.68
N LYS A 186 -4.67 -0.69 26.45
CA LYS A 186 -4.42 -2.03 27.01
C LYS A 186 -4.23 -3.11 25.94
N LYS A 187 -4.68 -2.87 24.70
CA LYS A 187 -4.59 -3.83 23.60
C LYS A 187 -3.39 -3.56 22.70
N LEU A 188 -2.98 -2.31 22.51
CA LEU A 188 -2.01 -1.97 21.48
C LEU A 188 -0.67 -1.45 21.98
N THR A 189 -0.56 -0.86 23.19
CA THR A 189 0.71 -0.26 23.65
C THR A 189 1.87 -1.25 23.58
N PHE A 190 1.78 -2.39 24.27
CA PHE A 190 2.85 -3.39 24.27
C PHE A 190 3.02 -4.08 22.91
N ARG A 191 1.93 -4.28 22.15
CA ARG A 191 2.01 -4.98 20.85
C ARG A 191 2.69 -4.12 19.79
N ILE A 192 2.40 -2.83 19.74
CA ILE A 192 3.05 -1.90 18.81
C ILE A 192 4.53 -1.74 19.18
N LEU A 193 4.86 -1.57 20.47
CA LEU A 193 6.26 -1.54 20.91
C LEU A 193 6.99 -2.83 20.55
N LEU A 194 6.39 -3.98 20.83
CA LEU A 194 6.97 -5.28 20.51
C LEU A 194 7.20 -5.45 19.01
N VAL A 195 6.25 -5.07 18.15
CA VAL A 195 6.43 -5.20 16.71
C VAL A 195 7.42 -4.16 16.16
N LEU A 196 7.40 -2.92 16.68
CA LEU A 196 8.40 -1.93 16.30
C LEU A 196 9.80 -2.39 16.65
N ILE A 197 10.03 -2.99 17.82
CA ILE A 197 11.35 -3.51 18.20
C ILE A 197 11.67 -4.80 17.43
N GLY A 198 10.73 -5.74 17.35
CA GLY A 198 10.95 -7.04 16.72
C GLY A 198 11.13 -6.99 15.21
N LEU A 199 10.70 -5.92 14.54
CA LEU A 199 11.01 -5.68 13.13
C LEU A 199 12.42 -5.10 12.91
N PHE A 200 13.07 -4.63 13.98
CA PHE A 200 14.41 -4.07 13.94
C PHE A 200 15.51 -5.09 14.24
N VAL A 201 15.17 -6.18 14.94
CA VAL A 201 16.07 -7.27 15.36
C VAL A 201 15.95 -8.44 14.40
#